data_AF-A0A8T9BUM2-F1
#
_entry.id   AF-A0A8T9BUM2-F1
#
_cell.length_a   1.000
_cell.length_b   1.000
_cell.length_c   1.000
_cell.angle_alpha   90.00
_cell.angle_beta   90.00
_cell.angle_gamma   90.00
#
_symmetry.space_group_name_H-M   'P 1'
#
loop_
_entity.id
_entity.type
_entity.pdbx_description
1 polymer ?
#
loop_
_entity_poly.entity_id
_entity_poly.type
_entity_poly.pdbx_seq_one_letter_code
_entity_poly.pdbx_strand_id
1 'polypeptide(L)'
;MAAQLESSRAQRLLVLLEELNLEYDIKTYKRDKNALAPEELKNIHPLGKSPSVEIKIPGQETFVLAESGAIFEYLCAHFGKHLIPTRDLQGRVGEESEEFRRNRYFMHYSEGSLMSLLAIAAVMLSIYMRK
;
A
#
# COMPACT_ATOMS: atom_id res chain seq x y z
N MET A 1 -9.80 10.25 0.75
CA MET A 1 -10.54 9.07 1.26
C MET A 1 -9.65 7.84 1.14
N ALA A 2 -9.44 7.10 2.22
CA ALA A 2 -8.69 5.84 2.26
C ALA A 2 -9.66 4.64 2.30
N ALA A 3 -9.54 3.72 1.35
CA ALA A 3 -10.35 2.51 1.31
C ALA A 3 -9.67 1.35 2.06
N GLN A 4 -10.35 0.75 3.04
CA GLN A 4 -9.86 -0.36 3.85
C GLN A 4 -10.77 -1.59 3.76
N LEU A 5 -10.19 -2.78 3.59
CA LEU A 5 -10.90 -4.07 3.73
C LEU A 5 -10.58 -4.70 5.11
N GLU A 6 -11.52 -5.41 5.74
CA GLU A 6 -11.28 -6.12 7.01
C GLU A 6 -10.11 -7.13 6.90
N SER A 7 -9.25 -7.15 7.93
CA SER A 7 -8.03 -7.97 8.01
C SER A 7 -7.10 -7.81 6.79
N SER A 8 -6.98 -6.58 6.28
CA SER A 8 -6.16 -6.27 5.12
C SER A 8 -4.92 -5.45 5.49
N ARG A 9 -3.98 -5.39 4.54
CA ARG A 9 -2.75 -4.59 4.60
C ARG A 9 -3.00 -3.08 4.63
N ALA A 10 -4.25 -2.61 4.63
CA ALA A 10 -4.57 -1.19 4.74
C ALA A 10 -4.16 -0.60 6.11
N GLN A 11 -3.96 -1.43 7.14
CA GLN A 11 -3.54 -0.97 8.47
C GLN A 11 -2.21 -0.21 8.45
N ARG A 12 -1.21 -0.67 7.67
CA ARG A 12 0.07 0.05 7.58
C ARG A 12 -0.10 1.44 7.00
N LEU A 13 -1.04 1.62 6.07
CA LEU A 13 -1.32 2.91 5.46
C LEU A 13 -1.91 3.87 6.49
N LEU A 14 -2.83 3.40 7.34
CA LEU A 14 -3.39 4.23 8.41
C LEU A 14 -2.29 4.74 9.35
N VAL A 15 -1.36 3.86 9.77
CA VAL A 15 -0.21 4.27 10.58
C VAL A 15 0.61 5.35 9.88
N LEU A 16 0.88 5.20 8.58
CA LEU A 16 1.60 6.23 7.83
C LEU A 16 0.83 7.56 7.79
N LEU A 17 -0.48 7.54 7.57
CA LEU A 17 -1.29 8.77 7.53
C LEU A 17 -1.27 9.51 8.87
N GLU A 18 -1.31 8.78 9.99
CA GLU A 18 -1.16 9.33 11.34
C GLU A 18 0.23 9.94 11.56
N GLU A 19 1.31 9.22 11.23
CA GLU A 19 2.69 9.73 11.36
C GLU A 19 2.92 11.01 10.53
N LEU A 20 2.28 11.09 9.37
CA LEU A 20 2.34 12.26 8.49
C LEU A 20 1.39 13.39 8.91
N ASN A 21 0.56 13.18 9.93
CA ASN A 21 -0.48 14.11 10.39
C ASN A 21 -1.37 14.61 9.24
N LEU A 22 -1.74 13.72 8.32
CA LEU A 22 -2.61 14.05 7.20
C LEU A 22 -4.08 13.90 7.61
N GLU A 23 -4.94 14.79 7.13
CA GLU A 23 -6.39 14.62 7.27
C GLU A 23 -6.90 13.56 6.28
N TYR A 24 -7.70 12.62 6.75
CA TYR A 24 -8.26 11.58 5.91
C TYR A 24 -9.60 11.04 6.41
N ASP A 25 -10.46 10.65 5.47
CA ASP A 25 -11.66 9.86 5.74
C ASP A 25 -11.40 8.38 5.42
N ILE A 26 -11.80 7.48 6.33
CA ILE A 26 -11.77 6.03 6.08
C ILE A 26 -13.10 5.57 5.52
N LYS A 27 -13.06 4.84 4.40
CA LYS A 27 -14.18 4.04 3.91
C LYS A 27 -13.85 2.56 4.05
N THR A 28 -14.54 1.90 4.99
CA THR A 28 -14.36 0.47 5.24
C THR A 28 -15.30 -0.36 4.37
N TYR A 29 -14.74 -1.37 3.73
CA TYR A 29 -15.42 -2.37 2.92
C TYR A 29 -15.39 -3.70 3.67
N LYS A 30 -16.53 -4.39 3.73
CA LYS A 30 -16.62 -5.73 4.30
C LYS A 30 -16.47 -6.77 3.21
N ARG A 31 -15.85 -7.90 3.54
CA ARG A 31 -15.81 -9.05 2.63
C ARG A 31 -17.22 -9.60 2.42
N ASP A 32 -17.47 -10.14 1.24
CA ASP A 32 -18.72 -10.83 0.96
C ASP A 32 -18.79 -12.19 1.69
N LYS A 33 -19.92 -12.90 1.50
CA LYS A 33 -20.14 -14.24 2.07
C LYS A 33 -19.12 -15.29 1.64
N ASN A 34 -18.38 -15.05 0.56
CA ASN A 34 -17.33 -15.92 0.03
C ASN A 34 -15.93 -15.48 0.48
N ALA A 35 -15.84 -14.54 1.41
CA ALA A 35 -14.61 -13.89 1.85
C ALA A 35 -13.87 -13.13 0.72
N LEU A 36 -14.56 -12.70 -0.33
CA LEU A 36 -14.01 -11.86 -1.41
C LEU A 36 -14.22 -10.37 -1.13
N ALA A 37 -13.45 -9.53 -1.82
CA ALA A 37 -13.70 -8.09 -1.80
C ALA A 37 -15.04 -7.78 -2.50
N PRO A 38 -15.82 -6.79 -2.01
CA PRO A 38 -17.09 -6.43 -2.62
C PRO A 38 -16.89 -5.77 -3.99
N GLU A 39 -17.86 -5.95 -4.90
CA GLU A 39 -17.85 -5.34 -6.24
C GLU A 39 -17.70 -3.82 -6.20
N GLU A 40 -18.25 -3.16 -5.18
CA GLU A 40 -18.14 -1.70 -5.00
C GLU A 40 -16.71 -1.18 -4.93
N LEU A 41 -15.74 -2.03 -4.55
CA LEU A 41 -14.33 -1.65 -4.52
C LEU A 41 -13.77 -1.41 -5.92
N LYS A 42 -14.38 -2.02 -6.96
CA LYS A 42 -14.01 -1.78 -8.36
C LYS A 42 -14.37 -0.37 -8.84
N ASN A 43 -15.32 0.30 -8.19
CA ASN A 43 -15.65 1.70 -8.48
C ASN A 43 -14.51 2.66 -8.10
N ILE A 44 -13.61 2.25 -7.20
CA ILE A 44 -12.42 3.03 -6.84
C ILE A 44 -11.27 2.70 -7.79
N HIS A 45 -10.99 1.42 -7.98
CA HIS A 45 -9.92 0.96 -8.86
C HIS A 45 -10.32 -0.34 -9.56
N PRO A 46 -10.09 -0.52 -10.88
CA PRO A 46 -10.61 -1.67 -11.64
C PRO A 46 -10.25 -3.04 -11.08
N LEU A 47 -9.09 -3.17 -10.41
CA LEU A 47 -8.67 -4.42 -9.76
C LEU A 47 -9.48 -4.78 -8.51
N GLY A 48 -10.27 -3.86 -7.94
CA GLY A 48 -11.07 -4.10 -6.74
C GLY A 48 -10.20 -4.53 -5.55
N LYS A 49 -9.02 -3.91 -5.39
CA LYS A 49 -8.06 -4.24 -4.32
C LYS A 49 -7.95 -3.09 -3.32
N SER A 50 -7.59 -3.43 -2.09
CA SER A 50 -7.25 -2.46 -1.04
C SER A 50 -5.78 -2.65 -0.59
N PRO A 51 -5.10 -1.59 -0.14
CA PRO A 51 -5.62 -0.22 0.00
C PRO A 51 -5.68 0.54 -1.33
N SER A 52 -6.51 1.57 -1.38
CA SER A 52 -6.49 2.62 -2.42
C SER A 52 -6.81 3.96 -1.76
N VAL A 53 -6.21 5.04 -2.28
CA VAL A 53 -6.35 6.38 -1.72
C VAL A 53 -6.78 7.35 -2.81
N GLU A 54 -7.90 8.02 -2.57
CA GLU A 54 -8.30 9.19 -3.34
C GLU A 54 -7.65 10.44 -2.73
N ILE A 55 -6.80 11.10 -3.50
CA ILE A 55 -6.05 12.30 -3.13
C ILE A 55 -6.79 13.52 -3.65
N LYS A 56 -7.13 14.44 -2.73
CA LYS A 56 -7.76 15.73 -3.03
C LYS A 56 -6.83 16.84 -2.63
N ILE A 57 -6.45 17.67 -3.59
CA ILE A 57 -5.63 18.86 -3.36
C ILE A 57 -6.44 20.07 -3.85
N PRO A 58 -6.64 21.11 -3.03
CA PRO A 58 -7.36 22.30 -3.46
C PRO A 58 -6.78 22.88 -4.75
N GLY A 59 -7.65 23.08 -5.76
CA GLY A 59 -7.26 23.61 -7.06
C GLY A 59 -6.62 22.60 -8.03
N GLN A 60 -6.59 21.30 -7.70
CA GLN A 60 -6.14 20.24 -8.61
C GLN A 60 -7.23 19.20 -8.82
N GLU A 61 -7.10 18.44 -9.91
CA GLU A 61 -7.97 17.31 -10.18
C GLU A 61 -7.76 16.21 -9.12
N THR A 62 -8.87 15.60 -8.70
CA THR A 62 -8.83 14.47 -7.78
C THR A 62 -8.34 13.23 -8.53
N PHE A 63 -7.40 12.50 -7.95
CA PHE A 63 -6.89 11.26 -8.54
C PHE A 63 -6.80 10.15 -7.49
N VAL A 64 -6.75 8.91 -7.97
CA VAL A 64 -6.70 7.71 -7.14
C VAL A 64 -5.34 7.06 -7.27
N LEU A 65 -4.74 6.71 -6.13
CA LEU A 65 -3.56 5.86 -6.04
C LEU A 65 -3.95 4.47 -5.57
N ALA A 66 -3.47 3.47 -6.28
CA ALA A 66 -3.49 2.06 -5.91
C ALA A 66 -2.04 1.54 -5.82
N GLU A 67 -1.89 0.29 -5.37
CA GLU A 67 -0.62 -0.34 -4.99
C GLU A 67 0.04 0.31 -3.77
N SER A 68 0.16 -0.48 -2.69
CA SER A 68 0.54 0.09 -1.40
C SER A 68 1.96 0.64 -1.35
N GLY A 69 2.91 0.07 -2.09
CA GLY A 69 4.25 0.63 -2.25
C GLY A 69 4.22 2.01 -2.92
N ALA A 70 3.47 2.14 -4.01
CA ALA A 70 3.34 3.41 -4.73
C ALA A 70 2.65 4.49 -3.88
N ILE A 71 1.61 4.12 -3.12
CA ILE A 71 0.95 5.03 -2.16
C ILE A 71 1.97 5.53 -1.12
N PHE A 72 2.76 4.64 -0.54
CA PHE A 72 3.77 4.99 0.47
C PHE A 72 4.85 5.90 -0.11
N GLU A 73 5.41 5.55 -1.27
CA GLU A 73 6.44 6.35 -1.93
C GLU A 73 5.92 7.76 -2.25
N TYR A 74 4.69 7.87 -2.77
CA TYR A 74 4.06 9.15 -3.04
C TYR A 74 3.89 9.99 -1.77
N LEU A 75 3.25 9.44 -0.73
CA LEU A 75 3.00 10.18 0.51
C LEU A 75 4.29 10.61 1.20
N CYS A 76 5.29 9.72 1.27
CA CYS A 76 6.58 10.07 1.87
C CYS A 76 7.34 11.11 1.04
N ALA A 77 7.31 11.04 -0.29
CA ALA A 77 7.99 12.02 -1.14
C ALA A 77 7.43 13.44 -0.98
N HIS A 78 6.12 13.56 -0.73
CA HIS A 78 5.42 14.85 -0.64
C HIS A 78 5.29 15.38 0.79
N PHE A 79 5.01 14.50 1.77
CA PHE A 79 4.68 14.90 3.14
C PHE A 79 5.64 14.33 4.19
N GLY A 80 6.41 13.30 3.83
CA GLY A 80 7.21 12.50 4.77
C GLY A 80 8.68 12.36 4.42
N LYS A 81 9.31 13.41 3.87
CA LYS A 81 10.71 13.30 3.37
C LYS A 81 11.69 12.83 4.45
N HIS A 82 11.41 13.13 5.72
CA HIS A 82 12.19 12.70 6.87
C HIS A 82 12.07 11.19 7.17
N LEU A 83 11.05 10.51 6.64
CA LEU A 83 10.88 9.06 6.74
C LEU A 83 11.63 8.31 5.62
N ILE A 84 12.14 9.01 4.61
CA ILE A 84 12.91 8.41 3.53
C ILE A 84 14.39 8.54 3.89
N PRO A 85 15.14 7.42 4.01
CA PRO A 85 16.58 7.49 4.22
C PRO A 85 17.25 8.30 3.11
N THR A 86 18.31 9.02 3.44
CA THR A 86 19.04 9.82 2.47
C THR A 86 19.61 8.92 1.38
N ARG A 87 19.18 9.14 0.14
CA ARG A 87 19.85 8.62 -1.04
C ARG A 87 21.15 9.41 -1.16
N ASP A 88 22.31 8.80 -0.92
CA ASP A 88 23.57 9.50 -1.13
C ASP A 88 23.69 9.83 -2.63
N LEU A 89 23.65 11.11 -2.98
CA LEU A 89 23.41 11.59 -4.35
C LEU A 89 24.70 11.96 -5.10
N GLN A 90 25.88 11.47 -4.70
CA GLN A 90 27.14 11.74 -5.41
C GLN A 90 27.16 11.15 -6.84
N GLY A 91 26.07 10.51 -7.27
CA GLY A 91 25.80 10.21 -8.68
C GLY A 91 26.60 9.03 -9.21
N ARG A 92 27.35 8.35 -8.35
CA ARG A 92 28.09 7.13 -8.68
C ARG A 92 27.28 5.90 -8.30
N VAL A 93 27.33 4.88 -9.15
CA VAL A 93 26.63 3.62 -8.94
C VAL A 93 27.16 2.93 -7.69
N GLY A 94 26.26 2.53 -6.78
CA GLY A 94 26.60 1.77 -5.58
C GLY A 94 27.02 2.62 -4.38
N GLU A 95 26.96 3.95 -4.48
CA GLU A 95 27.24 4.84 -3.34
C GLU A 95 26.00 5.14 -2.50
N GLU A 96 24.83 4.62 -2.85
CA GLU A 96 23.65 4.81 -2.01
C GLU A 96 23.87 4.22 -0.61
N SER A 97 23.46 5.01 0.40
CA SER A 97 23.45 4.56 1.79
C SER A 97 22.79 3.18 1.91
N GLU A 98 23.34 2.34 2.77
CA GLU A 98 22.80 1.00 3.00
C GLU A 98 21.34 1.04 3.44
N GLU A 99 20.99 2.05 4.24
CA GLU A 99 19.63 2.31 4.72
C GLU A 99 18.66 2.60 3.57
N PHE A 100 19.06 3.42 2.61
CA PHE A 100 18.24 3.70 1.42
C PHE A 100 18.04 2.44 0.57
N ARG A 101 19.11 1.68 0.33
CA ARG A 101 19.04 0.41 -0.42
C ARG A 101 18.12 -0.59 0.26
N ARG A 102 18.23 -0.73 1.58
CA ARG A 102 17.42 -1.64 2.39
C ARG A 102 15.95 -1.21 2.42
N ASN A 103 15.68 0.08 2.60
CA ASN A 103 14.33 0.63 2.55
C ASN A 103 13.67 0.34 1.19
N ARG A 104 14.36 0.63 0.09
CA ARG A 104 13.86 0.35 -1.26
C ARG A 104 13.64 -1.14 -1.50
N TYR A 105 14.58 -1.98 -1.07
CA TYR A 105 14.44 -3.44 -1.18
C TYR A 105 13.19 -3.92 -0.46
N PHE A 106 12.97 -3.54 0.81
CA PHE A 106 11.81 -4.01 1.57
C PHE A 106 10.49 -3.46 1.05
N MET A 107 10.48 -2.22 0.52
CA MET A 107 9.30 -1.64 -0.13
C MET A 107 8.81 -2.55 -1.25
N HIS A 108 9.70 -2.97 -2.16
CA HIS A 108 9.35 -3.83 -3.30
C HIS A 108 9.23 -5.31 -2.95
N TYR A 109 10.08 -5.84 -2.06
CA TYR A 109 10.06 -7.25 -1.64
C TYR A 109 8.71 -7.66 -1.06
N SER A 110 8.10 -6.76 -0.27
CA SER A 110 6.82 -7.02 0.36
C SER A 110 5.73 -7.36 -0.67
N GLU A 111 5.70 -6.68 -1.81
CA GLU A 111 4.68 -6.86 -2.85
C GLU A 111 5.10 -7.84 -3.93
N GLY A 112 6.34 -7.76 -4.39
CA GLY A 112 6.84 -8.57 -5.52
C GLY A 112 7.12 -10.03 -5.15
N SER A 113 7.52 -10.31 -3.91
CA SER A 113 7.96 -11.65 -3.50
C SER A 113 7.09 -12.23 -2.40
N LEU A 114 7.00 -11.55 -1.25
CA LEU A 114 6.34 -12.11 -0.07
C LEU A 114 4.83 -12.32 -0.29
N MET A 115 4.15 -11.39 -0.94
CA MET A 115 2.71 -11.51 -1.21
C MET A 115 2.35 -12.63 -2.15
N SER A 116 3.14 -12.85 -3.19
CA SER A 116 2.96 -13.98 -4.12
C SER A 116 3.05 -15.31 -3.37
N LEU A 117 4.05 -15.46 -2.48
CA LEU A 117 4.20 -16.66 -1.66
C LEU A 117 3.05 -16.85 -0.67
N LEU A 118 2.62 -15.78 0.01
CA LEU A 118 1.50 -15.83 0.95
C LEU A 118 0.17 -16.14 0.25
N ALA A 119 -0.04 -15.65 -0.97
CA ALA A 119 -1.20 -16.00 -1.78
C ALA A 119 -1.22 -17.49 -2.15
N ILE A 120 -0.09 -18.04 -2.60
CA ILE A 120 0.06 -19.47 -2.88
C ILE A 120 -0.21 -20.28 -1.59
N ALA A 121 0.39 -19.89 -0.47
CA ALA A 121 0.20 -20.56 0.81
C ALA A 121 -1.27 -20.55 1.24
N ALA A 122 -1.97 -19.42 1.09
CA ALA A 122 -3.40 -19.31 1.41
C ALA A 122 -4.26 -20.26 0.56
N VAL A 123 -3.96 -20.41 -0.73
CA VAL A 123 -4.64 -21.37 -1.60
C VAL A 123 -4.37 -22.79 -1.13
N MET A 124 -3.10 -23.15 -0.89
CA MET A 124 -2.72 -24.49 -0.44
C MET A 124 -3.36 -24.86 0.90
N LEU A 125 -3.36 -23.93 1.87
CA LEU A 125 -4.04 -24.10 3.16
C LEU A 125 -5.55 -24.29 2.98
N SER A 126 -6.19 -23.53 2.09
CA SER A 126 -7.62 -23.67 1.83
C SER A 126 -7.99 -25.04 1.25
N ILE A 127 -7.12 -25.65 0.46
CA ILE A 127 -7.30 -27.01 -0.07
C ILE A 127 -7.12 -28.04 1.03
N TYR A 128 -6.08 -27.88 1.87
CA TYR A 128 -5.80 -28.79 2.98
C TYR A 128 -6.94 -28.83 4.00
N MET A 129 -7.48 -27.67 4.39
CA MET A 129 -8.56 -27.53 5.39
C MET A 129 -9.94 -27.98 4.89
N ARG A 130 -10.11 -28.23 3.58
CA ARG A 130 -11.36 -28.75 3.00
C ARG A 130 -11.43 -30.28 3.00
N LYS A 131 -10.35 -30.96 3.37
CA LYS A 131 -10.34 -32.39 3.68
C LYS A 131 -10.69 -32.60 5.14
#